data_AF-A0A1J5KKR0-F1
#
_entry.id   AF-A0A1J5KKR0-F1
#
_cell.length_a   1.000
_cell.length_b   1.000
_cell.length_c   1.000
_cell.angle_alpha   90.00
_cell.angle_beta   90.00
_cell.angle_gamma   90.00
#
_symmetry.space_group_name_H-M   'P 1'
#
loop_
_entity.id
_entity.type
_entity.pdbx_description
1 polymer ?
#
loop_
_entity_poly.entity_id
_entity_poly.type
_entity_poly.pdbx_seq_one_letter_code
_entity_poly.pdbx_strand_id
1 'polypeptide(L)'
;MITPAIRERIKTHLGSHYIDNVMEILNEKGITNRFGNSHSVSTISQVMNQQRRNADIEKVLLSIYEESENEIKKPEVAASGFTHKTNP
;
A
#
# COMPACT_ATOMS: atom_id res chain seq x y z
N MET A 1 11.88 7.11 1.75
CA MET A 1 11.56 8.23 2.65
C MET A 1 10.15 8.71 2.39
N ILE A 2 9.28 8.61 3.40
CA ILE A 2 7.90 9.13 3.35
C ILE A 2 7.93 10.64 3.57
N THR A 3 7.46 11.43 2.61
CA THR A 3 7.30 12.89 2.77
C THR A 3 5.93 13.22 3.40
N PRO A 4 5.75 14.42 3.97
CA PRO A 4 4.44 14.86 4.45
C PRO A 4 3.34 14.82 3.38
N ALA A 5 3.69 15.12 2.12
CA ALA A 5 2.74 15.05 0.99
C ALA A 5 2.29 13.61 0.70
N ILE A 6 3.22 12.65 0.68
CA ILE A 6 2.90 11.22 0.53
C ILE A 6 2.03 10.75 1.69
N ARG A 7 2.32 11.20 2.91
CA ARG A 7 1.53 10.88 4.10
C ARG A 7 0.06 11.31 3.95
N GLU A 8 -0.16 12.58 3.60
CA GLU A 8 -1.52 13.11 3.44
C GLU A 8 -2.29 12.38 2.34
N ARG A 9 -1.63 12.04 1.22
CA ARG A 9 -2.28 11.30 0.14
C ARG A 9 -2.66 9.88 0.52
N ILE A 10 -1.76 9.13 1.16
CA ILE A 10 -2.08 7.78 1.67
C ILE A 10 -3.26 7.85 2.64
N LYS A 11 -3.27 8.81 3.58
CA LYS A 11 -4.39 9.00 4.52
C LYS A 11 -5.69 9.35 3.82
N THR A 12 -5.64 10.20 2.81
CA THR A 12 -6.83 10.67 2.08
C THR A 12 -7.44 9.56 1.23
N HIS A 13 -6.60 8.76 0.54
CA HIS A 13 -7.08 7.75 -0.40
C HIS A 13 -7.38 6.40 0.25
N LEU A 14 -6.56 5.96 1.22
CA LEU A 14 -6.67 4.63 1.81
C LEU A 14 -7.31 4.66 3.21
N GLY A 15 -7.50 5.85 3.78
CA GLY A 15 -8.11 6.02 5.10
C GLY A 15 -7.34 5.26 6.17
N SER A 16 -8.05 4.57 7.06
CA SER A 16 -7.48 3.71 8.11
C SER A 16 -7.02 2.34 7.60
N HIS A 17 -7.46 1.91 6.42
CA HIS A 17 -7.22 0.56 5.88
C HIS A 17 -5.82 0.37 5.29
N TYR A 18 -5.05 1.45 5.10
CA TYR A 18 -3.67 1.34 4.61
C TYR A 18 -2.79 0.43 5.49
N ILE A 19 -3.09 0.35 6.79
CA ILE A 19 -2.33 -0.47 7.73
C ILE A 19 -2.49 -1.96 7.40
N ASP A 20 -3.71 -2.38 7.10
CA ASP A 20 -4.02 -3.76 6.76
C ASP A 20 -3.31 -4.16 5.45
N ASN A 21 -3.39 -3.30 4.42
CA ASN A 21 -2.70 -3.51 3.16
C ASN A 21 -1.16 -3.58 3.33
N VAL A 22 -0.59 -2.71 4.16
CA VAL A 22 0.85 -2.74 4.46
C VAL A 22 1.22 -4.05 5.16
N MET A 23 0.42 -4.50 6.13
CA MET A 23 0.66 -5.75 6.85
C MET A 23 0.60 -6.96 5.92
N GLU A 24 -0.41 -7.01 5.05
CA GLU A 24 -0.57 -8.07 4.05
C GLU A 24 0.65 -8.16 3.15
N ILE A 25 1.05 -7.03 2.52
CA ILE A 25 2.21 -6.99 1.61
C ILE A 25 3.52 -7.34 2.34
N LEU A 26 3.70 -6.90 3.59
CA LEU A 26 4.87 -7.27 4.39
C LEU A 26 4.92 -8.77 4.65
N ASN A 27 3.79 -9.38 5.00
CA ASN A 27 3.69 -10.81 5.26
C ASN A 27 3.90 -11.63 3.99
N GLU A 28 3.31 -11.24 2.86
CA GLU A 28 3.51 -11.89 1.55
C GLU A 28 4.98 -11.87 1.13
N LYS A 29 5.68 -10.76 1.41
CA LYS A 29 7.12 -10.62 1.11
C LYS A 29 8.03 -11.28 2.15
N GLY A 30 7.47 -11.89 3.20
CA GLY A 30 8.24 -12.48 4.30
C GLY A 30 9.04 -11.46 5.10
N ILE A 31 8.68 -10.18 5.04
CA ILE A 31 9.36 -9.09 5.74
C ILE A 31 8.86 -9.10 7.19
N THR A 32 9.72 -9.59 8.07
CA THR A 32 9.45 -9.73 9.49
C THR A 32 10.32 -8.80 10.31
N ASN A 33 9.94 -8.62 11.57
CA ASN A 33 10.76 -7.92 12.54
C ASN A 33 11.98 -8.75 12.95
N ARG A 34 12.86 -8.16 13.77
CA ARG A 34 14.10 -8.80 14.26
C ARG A 34 13.90 -10.15 14.98
N PHE A 35 12.69 -10.44 15.43
CA PHE A 35 12.31 -11.66 16.14
C PHE A 35 11.61 -12.67 15.23
N GLY A 36 11.52 -12.41 13.92
CA GLY A 36 10.83 -13.27 12.95
C GLY A 36 9.30 -13.13 12.96
N ASN A 37 8.75 -12.16 13.67
CA ASN A 37 7.30 -11.94 13.73
C ASN A 37 6.87 -10.79 12.80
N SER A 38 5.59 -10.73 12.43
CA SER A 38 5.03 -9.62 11.67
C SER A 38 5.25 -8.27 12.37
N HIS A 39 5.31 -7.19 11.59
CA HIS A 39 5.38 -5.84 12.13
C HIS A 39 4.06 -5.45 12.80
N SER A 40 4.13 -4.79 13.95
CA SER A 40 2.92 -4.32 14.63
C SER A 40 2.33 -3.08 13.96
N VAL A 41 1.01 -2.90 14.12
CA VAL A 41 0.29 -1.69 13.68
C VAL A 41 0.99 -0.42 14.13
N SER A 42 1.35 -0.35 15.42
CA SER A 42 2.06 0.80 15.98
C SER A 42 3.40 1.07 15.30
N THR A 43 4.13 0.02 14.91
CA THR A 43 5.40 0.19 14.19
C THR A 43 5.17 0.79 12.81
N ILE A 44 4.16 0.30 12.08
CA ILE A 44 3.81 0.81 10.76
C ILE A 44 3.35 2.28 10.86
N SER A 45 2.50 2.61 11.83
CA SER A 45 2.06 3.98 12.09
C SER A 45 3.23 4.89 12.47
N GLN A 46 4.19 4.43 13.29
CA GLN A 46 5.37 5.22 13.64
C GLN A 46 6.25 5.51 12.43
N VAL A 47 6.41 4.55 11.51
CA VAL A 47 7.17 4.74 10.27
C VAL A 47 6.45 5.71 9.35
N MET A 48 5.14 5.55 9.19
CA MET A 48 4.30 6.49 8.44
C MET A 48 4.38 7.92 9.02
N ASN A 49 4.42 8.01 10.36
CA ASN A 49 4.57 9.25 11.10
C ASN A 49 6.03 9.76 11.17
N GLN A 50 6.99 9.10 10.50
CA GLN A 50 8.42 9.44 10.50
C GLN A 50 9.05 9.48 11.91
N GLN A 51 8.39 8.87 12.90
CA GLN A 51 8.91 8.71 14.27
C GLN A 51 9.93 7.58 14.36
N ARG A 52 9.90 6.67 13.39
CA ARG A 52 10.82 5.54 13.27
C ARG A 52 11.22 5.35 11.83
N ARG A 53 12.46 4.93 11.60
CA ARG A 53 12.94 4.52 10.27
C ARG A 53 12.90 3.00 10.15
N ASN A 54 12.29 2.53 9.08
CA ASN A 54 12.33 1.13 8.65
C ASN A 54 12.20 1.13 7.12
N ALA A 55 13.31 0.83 6.43
CA ALA A 55 13.37 0.93 4.98
C ALA A 55 12.37 0.01 4.28
N ASP A 56 12.13 -1.18 4.84
CA ASP A 56 11.22 -2.16 4.25
C ASP A 56 9.76 -1.69 4.34
N ILE A 57 9.35 -1.19 5.51
CA ILE A 57 8.02 -0.61 5.71
C ILE A 57 7.85 0.65 4.86
N GLU A 58 8.86 1.51 4.79
CA GLU A 58 8.83 2.71 3.93
C GLU A 58 8.65 2.33 2.46
N LYS A 59 9.33 1.29 1.99
CA LYS A 59 9.23 0.81 0.61
C LYS A 59 7.83 0.28 0.30
N VAL A 60 7.22 -0.45 1.23
CA VAL A 60 5.84 -0.93 1.07
C VAL A 60 4.84 0.23 1.05
N LEU A 61 4.96 1.19 1.97
CA LEU A 61 4.12 2.39 1.98
C LEU A 61 4.23 3.20 0.68
N LEU A 62 5.44 3.32 0.14
CA LEU A 62 5.68 3.97 -1.16
C LEU A 62 5.06 3.19 -2.32
N SER A 63 5.18 1.86 -2.32
CA SER A 63 4.57 1.00 -3.34
C SER A 63 3.05 1.16 -3.38
N ILE A 64 2.40 1.17 -2.22
CA ILE A 64 0.95 1.38 -2.11
C ILE A 64 0.57 2.77 -2.61
N TYR A 65 1.38 3.79 -2.31
CA TYR A 65 1.18 5.14 -2.82
C TYR A 65 1.29 5.21 -4.34
N GLU A 66 2.33 4.61 -4.93
CA GLU A 66 2.53 4.56 -6.38
C GLU A 66 1.39 3.82 -7.09
N GLU A 67 0.89 2.74 -6.50
CA GLU A 67 -0.25 1.99 -7.01
C GLU A 67 -1.52 2.85 -6.99
N SER A 68 -1.80 3.51 -5.86
CA SER A 68 -2.96 4.42 -5.74
C SER A 68 -2.88 5.61 -6.72
N GLU A 69 -1.68 6.17 -6.95
CA GLU A 69 -1.48 7.25 -7.92
C GLU A 69 -1.69 6.78 -9.37
N ASN A 70 -1.31 5.54 -9.68
CA ASN A 70 -1.52 4.96 -10.99
C ASN A 70 -2.99 4.64 -11.24
N GLU A 71 -3.75 4.21 -10.23
CA GLU A 71 -5.20 4.04 -10.33
C GLU A 71 -5.91 5.38 -10.58
N ILE A 72 -5.47 6.47 -9.94
CA ILE A 72 -6.03 7.81 -10.15
C ILE A 72 -5.69 8.38 -11.55
N LYS A 73 -4.53 8.02 -12.11
CA LYS A 73 -4.08 8.46 -13.45
C LYS A 73 -4.55 7.58 -14.59
N LYS A 74 -5.32 6.52 -14.32
CA LYS A 74 -5.95 5.71 -15.35
C LYS A 74 -7.41 6.18 -15.50
N PRO A 75 -7.71 7.23 -16.29
CA PRO A 75 -9.05 7.33 -16.83
C PRO A 75 -9.21 6.13 -17.75
N GLU A 76 -10.09 5.20 -17.36
CA GLU A 76 -10.88 4.40 -18.30
C GLU A 76 -10.14 3.91 -19.56
N VAL A 77 -9.29 2.90 -19.42
CA VAL A 77 -8.95 2.01 -20.55
C VAL A 77 -9.23 0.57 -20.13
N ALA A 78 -10.48 0.33 -19.75
CA ALA A 78 -11.08 -1.00 -19.73
C ALA A 78 -12.55 -0.94 -20.21
N ALA A 79 -12.84 -0.03 -21.13
CA ALA A 79 -13.98 -0.15 -22.05
C ALA A 79 -13.44 -0.63 -23.41
N SER A 80 -12.96 -1.87 -23.48
CA SER A 80 -12.91 -2.64 -24.74
C SER A 80 -12.39 -4.06 -24.49
N GLY A 81 -13.28 -5.03 -24.67
CA GLY A 81 -12.89 -6.37 -25.12
C GLY A 81 -12.86 -7.48 -24.06
N PHE A 82 -14.04 -7.86 -23.54
CA PHE A 82 -14.28 -9.27 -23.24
C PHE A 82 -15.75 -9.61 -23.53
N THR A 83 -16.05 -9.84 -24.81
CA THR A 83 -17.24 -10.57 -25.22
C THR A 83 -17.01 -12.05 -24.93
N HIS A 84 -17.46 -12.55 -23.78
CA HIS A 84 -17.70 -13.98 -23.64
C HIS A 84 -19.03 -14.33 -24.33
N LYS A 85 -18.92 -14.96 -25.51
CA LYS A 85 -19.99 -15.75 -26.15
C LYS A 85 -20.52 -16.78 -25.14
N THR A 86 -21.84 -17.00 -25.05
CA THR A 86 -22.57 -18.11 -25.71
C THR A 86 -24.03 -18.24 -25.25
N ASN A 87 -24.82 -18.70 -26.23
CA ASN A 87 -26.23 -19.11 -26.31
C ASN A 87 -26.76 -20.02 -25.18
N PRO A 88 -28.09 -20.16 -25.01
CA PRO A 88 -28.78 -21.30 -25.65
C PRO A 88 -29.95 -20.94 -26.58
#